data_AF-A0A6M1YYA2-F1
#
_entry.id   AF-A0A6M1YYA2-F1
#
_cell.length_a   1.000
_cell.length_b   1.000
_cell.length_c   1.000
_cell.angle_alpha   90.00
_cell.angle_beta   90.00
_cell.angle_gamma   90.00
#
_symmetry.space_group_name_H-M   'P 1'
#
loop_
_entity.id
_entity.type
_entity.pdbx_description
1 polymer ?
#
loop_
_entity_poly.entity_id
_entity_poly.type
_entity_poly.pdbx_seq_one_letter_code
_entity_poly.pdbx_strand_id
1 'polypeptide(L)'
;MLIAFFLFLNSEKNQQDFSKTCINQKLDLIPEMEKDYLKYFFHYLLCFDSSAFVFFGDKPMSLSGYFDLEDCELSDQYIDPYSFINFSNSKLKKGWEMWKKHRRFFPSQKYLIVQVPHENQSYKFIILINKVNFLKVVNENIDDFQRILGEQITAKSVLKMFSNPKGYFQEILGNHHALLGLLLGYGKGNTWLFQRRMEIDPRFAVPKSCVIDIHSMKPSPGFQNLQEEIKWISQNSAFFSNVMNIDSTFNYLGLKFPEFLVNPNTKETHQLTEKYFQEYKRILHRFYEKDFLEITLQEFVGNSS
;
A
#
# COMPACT_ATOMS: atom_id res chain seq x y z
N MET A 1 -29.66 30.36 18.04
CA MET A 1 -28.51 29.82 17.28
C MET A 1 -27.60 28.91 18.11
N LEU A 2 -27.36 29.17 19.40
CA LEU A 2 -26.53 28.33 20.28
C LEU A 2 -27.13 26.96 20.68
N ILE A 3 -28.46 26.83 20.72
CA ILE A 3 -29.13 25.56 21.10
C ILE A 3 -29.07 24.50 19.97
N ALA A 4 -29.04 24.95 18.70
CA ALA A 4 -28.91 24.05 17.55
C ALA A 4 -27.49 23.44 17.44
N PHE A 5 -26.47 24.16 17.92
CA PHE A 5 -25.08 23.68 17.92
C PHE A 5 -24.85 22.56 18.96
N PHE A 6 -25.53 22.63 20.11
CA PHE A 6 -25.45 21.59 21.16
C PHE A 6 -26.21 20.30 20.81
N LEU A 7 -27.32 20.40 20.06
CA LEU A 7 -28.04 19.21 19.59
C LEU A 7 -27.28 18.48 18.48
N PHE A 8 -26.52 19.20 17.65
CA PHE A 8 -25.67 18.59 16.62
C PHE A 8 -24.52 17.78 17.25
N LEU A 9 -23.82 18.35 18.25
CA LEU A 9 -22.73 17.66 18.97
C LEU A 9 -23.17 16.45 19.81
N ASN A 10 -24.40 16.45 20.33
CA ASN A 10 -24.93 15.30 21.08
C ASN A 10 -25.42 14.16 20.16
N SER A 11 -25.82 14.46 18.91
CA SER A 11 -26.19 13.42 17.96
C SER A 11 -24.98 12.62 17.46
N GLU A 12 -23.83 13.29 17.27
CA GLU A 12 -22.57 12.63 16.88
C GLU A 12 -22.01 11.75 18.01
N LYS A 13 -22.11 12.18 19.27
CA LYS A 13 -21.70 11.35 20.43
C LYS A 13 -22.51 10.06 20.53
N ASN A 14 -23.82 10.11 20.30
CA ASN A 14 -24.68 8.93 20.40
C ASN A 14 -24.48 7.94 19.24
N GLN A 15 -24.21 8.39 18.01
CA GLN A 15 -23.88 7.48 16.91
C GLN A 15 -22.48 6.85 17.07
N GLN A 16 -21.53 7.57 17.66
CA GLN A 16 -20.18 7.07 17.91
C GLN A 16 -20.13 5.98 19.00
N ASP A 17 -21.08 5.98 19.94
CA ASP A 17 -21.17 4.96 21.00
C ASP A 17 -21.77 3.63 20.50
N PHE A 18 -22.75 3.68 19.58
CA PHE A 18 -23.34 2.45 19.03
C PHE A 18 -22.35 1.66 18.15
N SER A 19 -21.48 2.31 17.37
CA SER A 19 -20.50 1.60 16.53
C SER A 19 -19.35 1.01 17.35
N LYS A 20 -18.91 1.70 18.42
CA LYS A 20 -17.92 1.21 19.39
C LYS A 20 -18.37 -0.07 20.09
N THR A 21 -19.63 -0.09 20.52
CA THR A 21 -20.20 -1.24 21.24
C THR A 21 -20.20 -2.50 20.35
N CYS A 22 -20.35 -2.34 19.03
CA CYS A 22 -20.39 -3.47 18.09
C CYS A 22 -19.01 -4.12 17.84
N ILE A 23 -17.91 -3.37 17.81
CA ILE A 23 -16.58 -3.94 17.52
C ILE A 23 -16.02 -4.71 18.71
N ASN A 24 -16.13 -4.16 19.92
CA ASN A 24 -15.63 -4.84 21.12
C ASN A 24 -16.40 -6.14 21.40
N GLN A 25 -17.73 -6.13 21.24
CA GLN A 25 -18.53 -7.36 21.32
C GLN A 25 -18.09 -8.44 20.32
N LYS A 26 -17.71 -8.05 19.09
CA LYS A 26 -17.19 -9.00 18.10
C LYS A 26 -15.80 -9.50 18.45
N LEU A 27 -14.96 -8.64 19.01
CA LEU A 27 -13.63 -9.03 19.50
C LEU A 27 -13.75 -10.00 20.68
N ASP A 28 -14.73 -9.83 21.58
CA ASP A 28 -14.97 -10.73 22.72
C ASP A 28 -15.32 -12.16 22.29
N LEU A 29 -15.81 -12.36 21.06
CA LEU A 29 -16.06 -13.68 20.47
C LEU A 29 -14.78 -14.38 19.96
N ILE A 30 -13.66 -13.66 19.89
CA ILE A 30 -12.39 -14.17 19.37
C ILE A 30 -11.50 -14.59 20.56
N PRO A 31 -10.95 -15.82 20.57
CA PRO A 31 -10.03 -16.25 21.62
C PRO A 31 -8.82 -15.30 21.77
N GLU A 32 -8.35 -15.10 23.00
CA GLU A 32 -7.30 -14.11 23.30
C GLU A 32 -6.04 -14.26 22.45
N MET A 33 -5.54 -15.50 22.31
CA MET A 33 -4.38 -15.80 21.48
C MET A 33 -4.60 -15.43 20.00
N GLU A 34 -5.81 -15.58 19.48
CA GLU A 34 -6.14 -15.22 18.10
C GLU A 34 -6.28 -13.70 17.93
N LYS A 35 -6.79 -13.00 18.96
CA LYS A 35 -6.78 -11.54 19.01
C LYS A 35 -5.36 -10.98 19.00
N ASP A 36 -4.41 -11.60 19.69
CA ASP A 36 -3.01 -11.18 19.67
C ASP A 36 -2.39 -11.27 18.26
N TYR A 37 -2.70 -12.34 17.52
CA TYR A 37 -2.27 -12.47 16.12
C TYR A 37 -2.93 -11.43 15.21
N LEU A 38 -4.22 -11.13 15.40
CA LEU A 38 -4.90 -10.05 14.68
C LEU A 38 -4.31 -8.67 15.02
N LYS A 39 -4.02 -8.41 16.29
CA LYS A 39 -3.37 -7.18 16.74
C LYS A 39 -2.02 -7.03 16.07
N TYR A 40 -1.21 -8.08 16.07
CA TYR A 40 0.07 -8.09 15.38
C TYR A 40 -0.09 -7.87 13.87
N PHE A 41 -1.05 -8.55 13.23
CA PHE A 41 -1.33 -8.41 11.80
C PHE A 41 -1.57 -6.96 11.41
N PHE A 42 -2.53 -6.30 12.05
CA PHE A 42 -2.84 -4.90 11.75
C PHE A 42 -1.72 -3.95 12.16
N HIS A 43 -1.01 -4.24 13.25
CA HIS A 43 0.16 -3.47 13.65
C HIS A 43 1.26 -3.54 12.60
N TYR A 44 1.52 -4.73 12.05
CA TYR A 44 2.47 -4.93 10.97
C TYR A 44 2.08 -4.10 9.74
N LEU A 45 0.85 -4.27 9.23
CA LEU A 45 0.38 -3.56 8.05
C LEU A 45 0.50 -2.03 8.21
N LEU A 46 0.03 -1.51 9.35
CA LEU A 46 -0.08 -0.07 9.60
C LEU A 46 1.29 0.57 9.84
N CYS A 47 2.15 -0.07 10.63
CA CYS A 47 3.41 0.53 11.05
C CYS A 47 4.56 0.25 10.06
N PHE A 48 4.62 -0.94 9.46
CA PHE A 48 5.78 -1.33 8.65
C PHE A 48 5.61 -1.08 7.15
N ASP A 49 4.37 -1.09 6.62
CA ASP A 49 4.14 -1.08 5.17
C ASP A 49 3.25 0.07 4.68
N SER A 50 3.25 1.20 5.38
CA SER A 50 2.51 2.42 5.02
C SER A 50 0.98 2.25 4.89
N SER A 51 0.41 1.12 5.35
CA SER A 51 -1.04 0.86 5.24
C SER A 51 -1.87 1.85 6.05
N ALA A 52 -1.27 2.54 7.02
CA ALA A 52 -1.94 3.60 7.77
C ALA A 52 -2.43 4.72 6.86
N PHE A 53 -1.70 5.03 5.79
CA PHE A 53 -2.11 6.03 4.81
C PHE A 53 -3.24 5.55 3.89
N VAL A 54 -3.51 4.24 3.83
CA VAL A 54 -4.68 3.67 3.12
C VAL A 54 -5.90 3.68 4.03
N PHE A 55 -5.73 3.27 5.29
CA PHE A 55 -6.79 3.27 6.30
C PHE A 55 -7.27 4.67 6.64
N PHE A 56 -6.35 5.60 6.87
CA PHE A 56 -6.68 6.88 7.50
C PHE A 56 -6.29 8.11 6.65
N GLY A 57 -5.67 7.87 5.50
CA GLY A 57 -5.31 8.88 4.51
C GLY A 57 -5.96 8.61 3.16
N ASP A 58 -5.32 9.13 2.12
CA ASP A 58 -5.84 9.08 0.75
C ASP A 58 -5.16 8.02 -0.14
N LYS A 59 -4.22 7.23 0.41
CA LYS A 59 -3.50 6.25 -0.40
C LYS A 59 -4.49 5.19 -0.95
N PRO A 60 -4.43 4.83 -2.24
CA PRO A 60 -5.39 3.90 -2.80
C PRO A 60 -5.16 2.46 -2.35
N MET A 61 -3.89 2.07 -2.21
CA MET A 61 -3.48 0.71 -1.90
C MET A 61 -2.14 0.68 -1.15
N SER A 62 -1.91 -0.33 -0.33
CA SER A 62 -0.59 -0.70 0.20
C SER A 62 -0.28 -2.17 -0.08
N LEU A 63 1.01 -2.51 0.01
CA LEU A 63 1.53 -3.85 -0.17
C LEU A 63 2.38 -4.22 1.04
N SER A 64 2.10 -5.39 1.58
CA SER A 64 2.91 -6.07 2.57
C SER A 64 3.32 -7.41 2.01
N GLY A 65 4.43 -7.99 2.44
CA GLY A 65 4.85 -9.29 1.95
C GLY A 65 5.43 -10.18 3.03
N TYR A 66 5.25 -11.48 2.88
CA TYR A 66 5.79 -12.49 3.79
C TYR A 66 6.18 -13.74 3.02
N PHE A 67 7.12 -14.52 3.57
CA PHE A 67 7.52 -15.81 3.05
C PHE A 67 6.68 -16.93 3.68
N ASP A 68 6.00 -17.72 2.85
CA ASP A 68 5.38 -18.98 3.23
C ASP A 68 6.39 -20.12 3.09
N LEU A 69 6.84 -20.62 4.24
CA LEU A 69 7.89 -21.63 4.30
C LEU A 69 7.41 -23.03 3.87
N GLU A 70 6.10 -23.28 3.91
CA GLU A 70 5.53 -24.54 3.44
C GLU A 70 5.62 -24.68 1.92
N ASP A 71 5.64 -23.55 1.20
CA ASP A 71 5.75 -23.47 -0.26
C ASP A 71 7.21 -23.29 -0.73
N CYS A 72 8.18 -23.36 0.18
CA CYS A 72 9.59 -23.12 -0.14
C CYS A 72 10.25 -24.40 -0.69
N GLU A 73 10.56 -24.42 -1.99
CA GLU A 73 11.44 -25.45 -2.53
C GLU A 73 12.89 -25.16 -2.08
N LEU A 74 13.60 -26.18 -1.58
CA LEU A 74 14.99 -26.05 -1.10
C LEU A 74 15.96 -25.52 -2.18
N SER A 75 15.54 -25.47 -3.44
CA SER A 75 16.27 -24.91 -4.58
C SER A 75 16.15 -23.40 -4.72
N ASP A 76 15.40 -22.69 -3.88
CA ASP A 76 15.32 -21.22 -3.94
C ASP A 76 16.61 -20.59 -3.39
N GLN A 77 17.63 -20.50 -4.26
CA GLN A 77 18.98 -19.98 -3.99
C GLN A 77 19.02 -18.49 -3.58
N TYR A 78 17.87 -17.83 -3.57
CA TYR A 78 17.73 -16.39 -3.34
C TYR A 78 17.15 -16.03 -1.97
N ILE A 79 16.82 -17.02 -1.14
CA ILE A 79 16.21 -16.73 0.16
C ILE A 79 17.31 -16.73 1.23
N ASP A 80 17.49 -15.57 1.85
CA ASP A 80 18.41 -15.38 2.98
C ASP A 80 17.94 -16.24 4.18
N PRO A 81 18.74 -17.20 4.69
CA PRO A 81 18.46 -18.00 5.88
C PRO A 81 17.94 -17.19 7.08
N TYR A 82 18.38 -15.93 7.23
CA TYR A 82 17.93 -15.07 8.33
C TYR A 82 16.49 -14.56 8.16
N SER A 83 16.01 -14.44 6.93
CA SER A 83 14.60 -14.13 6.65
C SER A 83 13.65 -15.27 7.05
N PHE A 84 14.11 -16.53 6.97
CA PHE A 84 13.36 -17.73 7.38
C PHE A 84 13.09 -17.80 8.90
N ILE A 85 14.03 -17.32 9.71
CA ILE A 85 13.94 -17.38 11.19
C ILE A 85 13.27 -16.11 11.75
N ASN A 86 12.89 -15.16 10.90
CA ASN A 86 12.30 -13.91 11.36
C ASN A 86 10.93 -14.18 11.98
N PHE A 87 10.86 -14.07 13.31
CA PHE A 87 9.65 -14.18 14.11
C PHE A 87 8.50 -13.32 13.58
N SER A 88 8.81 -12.19 12.95
CA SER A 88 7.83 -11.30 12.33
C SER A 88 7.10 -11.95 11.16
N ASN A 89 7.82 -12.72 10.35
CA ASN A 89 7.28 -13.42 9.19
C ASN A 89 6.25 -14.48 9.61
N SER A 90 6.60 -15.32 10.60
CA SER A 90 5.69 -16.34 11.14
C SER A 90 4.45 -15.72 11.79
N LYS A 91 4.62 -14.64 12.56
CA LYS A 91 3.49 -13.92 13.16
C LYS A 91 2.59 -13.26 12.12
N LEU A 92 3.15 -12.73 11.03
CA LEU A 92 2.38 -12.15 9.94
C LEU A 92 1.56 -13.22 9.20
N LYS A 93 2.14 -14.39 8.90
CA LYS A 93 1.40 -15.54 8.33
C LYS A 93 0.23 -15.96 9.24
N LYS A 94 0.49 -16.19 10.53
CA LYS A 94 -0.57 -16.54 11.49
C LYS A 94 -1.62 -15.44 11.63
N GLY A 95 -1.20 -14.18 11.63
CA GLY A 95 -2.06 -13.02 11.62
C GLY A 95 -3.00 -12.99 10.41
N TRP A 96 -2.48 -13.28 9.22
CA TRP A 96 -3.27 -13.41 8.00
C TRP A 96 -4.27 -14.57 8.07
N GLU A 97 -3.88 -15.72 8.62
CA GLU A 97 -4.78 -16.86 8.85
C GLU A 97 -5.92 -16.50 9.80
N MET A 98 -5.62 -15.82 10.91
CA MET A 98 -6.64 -15.35 11.85
C MET A 98 -7.55 -14.31 11.21
N TRP A 99 -7.00 -13.42 10.37
CA TRP A 99 -7.81 -12.50 9.59
C TRP A 99 -8.76 -13.25 8.65
N LYS A 100 -8.29 -14.24 7.89
CA LYS A 100 -9.15 -15.06 7.02
C LYS A 100 -10.27 -15.75 7.81
N LYS A 101 -9.95 -16.29 8.99
CA LYS A 101 -10.91 -16.97 9.88
C LYS A 101 -12.00 -16.03 10.36
N HIS A 102 -11.65 -14.81 10.79
CA HIS A 102 -12.56 -13.88 11.47
C HIS A 102 -13.09 -12.73 10.63
N ARG A 103 -12.61 -12.53 9.40
CA ARG A 103 -13.00 -11.38 8.54
C ARG A 103 -14.50 -11.21 8.36
N ARG A 104 -15.30 -12.29 8.50
CA ARG A 104 -16.77 -12.23 8.41
C ARG A 104 -17.40 -11.39 9.52
N PHE A 105 -16.73 -11.24 10.67
CA PHE A 105 -17.17 -10.33 11.73
C PHE A 105 -17.00 -8.86 11.34
N PHE A 106 -16.11 -8.57 10.39
CA PHE A 106 -15.73 -7.22 9.99
C PHE A 106 -16.01 -7.00 8.50
N PRO A 107 -17.28 -7.08 8.04
CA PRO A 107 -17.60 -6.79 6.65
C PRO A 107 -17.25 -5.34 6.33
N SER A 108 -16.60 -5.11 5.19
CA SER A 108 -16.25 -3.75 4.74
C SER A 108 -16.67 -3.52 3.29
N GLN A 109 -17.44 -2.45 3.08
CA GLN A 109 -17.70 -1.94 1.74
C GLN A 109 -16.56 -1.05 1.25
N LYS A 110 -15.85 -0.37 2.15
CA LYS A 110 -14.79 0.60 1.82
C LYS A 110 -13.45 -0.05 1.50
N TYR A 111 -13.09 -1.11 2.21
CA TYR A 111 -11.78 -1.75 2.09
C TYR A 111 -11.87 -3.16 1.52
N LEU A 112 -10.75 -3.61 0.97
CA LEU A 112 -10.50 -4.97 0.53
C LEU A 112 -9.10 -5.37 1.01
N ILE A 113 -8.98 -6.53 1.65
CA ILE A 113 -7.68 -7.14 1.93
C ILE A 113 -7.64 -8.48 1.22
N VAL A 114 -6.66 -8.65 0.32
CA VAL A 114 -6.44 -9.86 -0.46
C VAL A 114 -5.01 -10.31 -0.33
N GLN A 115 -4.79 -11.60 -0.56
CA GLN A 115 -3.47 -12.17 -0.71
C GLN A 115 -3.26 -12.61 -2.16
N VAL A 116 -2.06 -12.36 -2.68
CA VAL A 116 -1.68 -12.72 -4.04
C VAL A 116 -0.29 -13.36 -4.01
N PRO A 117 -0.05 -14.47 -4.74
CA PRO A 117 1.28 -15.03 -4.86
C PRO A 117 2.20 -14.11 -5.66
N HIS A 118 3.47 -14.06 -5.28
CA HIS A 118 4.55 -13.55 -6.13
C HIS A 118 5.08 -14.67 -7.04
N GLU A 119 5.82 -14.33 -8.10
CA GLU A 119 6.44 -15.31 -9.01
C GLU A 119 7.30 -16.35 -8.26
N ASN A 120 8.07 -15.90 -7.28
CA ASN A 120 8.56 -16.76 -6.21
C ASN A 120 7.37 -17.20 -5.35
N GLN A 121 6.93 -18.45 -5.52
CA GLN A 121 5.73 -19.00 -4.88
C GLN A 121 5.81 -18.97 -3.35
N SER A 122 7.01 -19.05 -2.78
CA SER A 122 7.22 -18.91 -1.33
C SER A 122 6.98 -17.48 -0.84
N TYR A 123 6.95 -16.47 -1.71
CA TYR A 123 6.64 -15.10 -1.31
C TYR A 123 5.18 -14.75 -1.63
N LYS A 124 4.45 -14.24 -0.63
CA LYS A 124 3.06 -13.82 -0.78
C LYS A 124 2.93 -12.34 -0.47
N PHE A 125 2.16 -11.62 -1.28
CA PHE A 125 1.74 -10.27 -0.96
C PHE A 125 0.40 -10.28 -0.23
N ILE A 126 0.26 -9.37 0.72
CA ILE A 126 -1.00 -8.95 1.32
C ILE A 126 -1.24 -7.52 0.83
N ILE A 127 -2.36 -7.34 0.14
CA ILE A 127 -2.73 -6.08 -0.49
C ILE A 127 -3.94 -5.53 0.26
N LEU A 128 -3.79 -4.33 0.82
CA LEU A 128 -4.91 -3.56 1.35
C LEU A 128 -5.30 -2.49 0.33
N ILE A 129 -6.58 -2.42 0.00
CA ILE A 129 -7.14 -1.49 -0.99
C ILE A 129 -8.26 -0.68 -0.35
N ASN A 130 -8.16 0.65 -0.43
CA ASN A 130 -9.30 1.54 -0.25
C ASN A 130 -10.03 1.65 -1.60
N LYS A 131 -11.18 1.00 -1.73
CA LYS A 131 -11.88 0.86 -3.01
C LYS A 131 -12.26 2.21 -3.61
N VAL A 132 -12.62 3.19 -2.78
CA VAL A 132 -13.02 4.54 -3.24
C VAL A 132 -11.82 5.27 -3.84
N ASN A 133 -10.71 5.34 -3.09
CA ASN A 133 -9.49 6.02 -3.56
C ASN A 133 -8.86 5.28 -4.75
N PHE A 134 -8.92 3.96 -4.77
CA PHE A 134 -8.50 3.13 -5.89
C PHE A 134 -9.24 3.49 -7.17
N LEU A 135 -10.58 3.46 -7.14
CA LEU A 135 -11.39 3.77 -8.32
C LEU A 135 -11.16 5.21 -8.80
N LYS A 136 -11.00 6.16 -7.86
CA LYS A 136 -10.66 7.54 -8.17
C LYS A 136 -9.34 7.64 -8.95
N VAL A 137 -8.26 7.07 -8.42
CA VAL A 137 -6.94 7.15 -9.06
C VAL A 137 -6.91 6.47 -10.43
N VAL A 138 -7.58 5.32 -10.58
CA VAL A 138 -7.67 4.67 -11.91
C VAL A 138 -8.45 5.53 -12.89
N ASN A 139 -9.58 6.12 -12.48
CA ASN A 139 -10.36 7.00 -13.36
C ASN A 139 -9.58 8.26 -13.77
N GLU A 140 -8.85 8.88 -12.83
CA GLU A 140 -8.02 10.06 -13.09
C GLU A 140 -6.86 9.78 -14.06
N ASN A 141 -6.46 8.51 -14.20
CA ASN A 141 -5.36 8.08 -15.07
C ASN A 141 -5.81 7.03 -16.08
N ILE A 142 -7.11 7.00 -16.45
CA ILE A 142 -7.69 5.87 -17.19
C ILE A 142 -7.00 5.64 -18.54
N ASP A 143 -6.56 6.72 -19.21
CA ASP A 143 -5.83 6.64 -20.48
C ASP A 143 -4.52 5.86 -20.35
N ASP A 144 -3.81 5.99 -19.23
CA ASP A 144 -2.59 5.23 -18.96
C ASP A 144 -2.90 3.75 -18.76
N PHE A 145 -3.95 3.44 -18.00
CA PHE A 145 -4.41 2.06 -17.80
C PHE A 145 -4.88 1.42 -19.11
N GLN A 146 -5.66 2.14 -19.92
CA GLN A 146 -6.17 1.65 -21.19
C GLN A 146 -5.05 1.45 -22.23
N ARG A 147 -4.07 2.36 -22.26
CA ARG A 147 -2.89 2.23 -23.13
C ARG A 147 -2.07 0.96 -22.85
N ILE A 148 -1.97 0.57 -21.58
CA ILE A 148 -1.11 -0.55 -21.15
C ILE A 148 -1.88 -1.88 -21.09
N LEU A 149 -3.11 -1.85 -20.58
CA LEU A 149 -3.92 -3.06 -20.32
C LEU A 149 -5.02 -3.29 -21.38
N GLY A 150 -5.22 -2.35 -22.30
CA GLY A 150 -6.20 -2.42 -23.40
C GLY A 150 -7.39 -1.45 -23.23
N GLU A 151 -7.93 -0.98 -24.36
CA GLU A 151 -8.93 0.10 -24.43
C GLU A 151 -10.22 -0.17 -23.64
N GLN A 152 -10.58 -1.44 -23.44
CA GLN A 152 -11.81 -1.84 -22.75
C GLN A 152 -11.70 -1.80 -21.22
N ILE A 153 -10.52 -1.44 -20.69
CA ILE A 153 -10.28 -1.39 -19.25
C ILE A 153 -11.05 -0.22 -18.62
N THR A 154 -11.63 -0.50 -17.46
CA THR A 154 -12.35 0.46 -16.60
C THR A 154 -11.81 0.36 -15.18
N ALA A 155 -11.98 1.40 -14.35
CA ALA A 155 -11.56 1.34 -12.95
C ALA A 155 -12.15 0.15 -12.18
N LYS A 156 -13.42 -0.20 -12.45
CA LYS A 156 -14.08 -1.36 -11.85
C LYS A 156 -13.48 -2.69 -12.33
N SER A 157 -13.10 -2.80 -13.60
CA SER A 157 -12.46 -4.03 -14.09
C SER A 157 -11.07 -4.21 -13.47
N VAL A 158 -10.28 -3.14 -13.32
CA VAL A 158 -8.98 -3.21 -12.61
C VAL A 158 -9.18 -3.63 -11.15
N LEU A 159 -10.13 -3.04 -10.42
CA LEU A 159 -10.42 -3.45 -9.04
C LEU A 159 -10.84 -4.92 -8.95
N LYS A 160 -11.61 -5.41 -9.93
CA LYS A 160 -12.02 -6.82 -10.02
C LYS A 160 -10.81 -7.75 -10.22
N MET A 161 -9.80 -7.33 -10.98
CA MET A 161 -8.56 -8.10 -11.16
C MET A 161 -7.83 -8.31 -9.83
N PHE A 162 -7.79 -7.31 -8.95
CA PHE A 162 -7.24 -7.48 -7.60
C PHE A 162 -8.15 -8.29 -6.66
N SER A 163 -9.47 -8.20 -6.83
CA SER A 163 -10.43 -8.94 -6.00
C SER A 163 -10.44 -10.44 -6.28
N ASN A 164 -10.08 -10.83 -7.50
CA ASN A 164 -9.98 -12.22 -7.93
C ASN A 164 -8.72 -12.38 -8.80
N PRO A 165 -7.52 -12.35 -8.17
CA PRO A 165 -6.26 -12.40 -8.88
C PRO A 165 -6.15 -13.72 -9.66
N LYS A 166 -5.78 -13.62 -10.93
CA LYS A 166 -5.38 -14.76 -11.75
C LYS A 166 -3.88 -14.65 -11.97
N GLY A 167 -3.13 -15.67 -11.54
CA GLY A 167 -1.67 -15.66 -11.67
C GLY A 167 -0.97 -14.86 -10.58
N TYR A 168 0.19 -14.30 -10.93
CA TYR A 168 1.07 -13.61 -10.00
C TYR A 168 0.73 -12.12 -9.88
N PHE A 169 1.16 -11.51 -8.77
CA PHE A 169 0.90 -10.11 -8.49
C PHE A 169 1.33 -9.15 -9.61
N GLN A 170 2.51 -9.37 -10.19
CA GLN A 170 3.07 -8.49 -11.22
C GLN A 170 2.23 -8.52 -12.52
N GLU A 171 1.63 -9.66 -12.82
CA GLU A 171 0.84 -9.88 -14.04
C GLU A 171 -0.49 -9.09 -14.01
N ILE A 172 -1.01 -8.76 -12.82
CA ILE A 172 -2.26 -8.00 -12.66
C ILE A 172 -2.20 -6.66 -13.40
N LEU A 173 -1.03 -6.03 -13.46
CA LEU A 173 -0.82 -4.73 -14.11
C LEU A 173 0.09 -4.85 -15.33
N GLY A 174 0.16 -6.02 -15.95
CA GLY A 174 0.97 -6.25 -17.14
C GLY A 174 2.46 -5.98 -16.91
N ASN A 175 2.98 -6.26 -15.71
CA ASN A 175 4.36 -6.00 -15.31
C ASN A 175 4.79 -4.51 -15.44
N HIS A 176 3.83 -3.57 -15.34
CA HIS A 176 4.11 -2.15 -15.52
C HIS A 176 4.21 -1.40 -14.18
N HIS A 177 5.42 -1.01 -13.78
CA HIS A 177 5.68 -0.35 -12.49
C HIS A 177 5.01 1.01 -12.34
N ALA A 178 4.82 1.78 -13.43
CA ALA A 178 4.12 3.06 -13.32
C ALA A 178 2.66 2.89 -12.85
N LEU A 179 1.91 1.93 -13.40
CA LEU A 179 0.52 1.66 -12.98
C LEU A 179 0.47 1.25 -11.52
N LEU A 180 1.41 0.40 -11.10
CA LEU A 180 1.49 0.01 -9.70
C LEU A 180 1.77 1.22 -8.80
N GLY A 181 2.75 2.04 -9.17
CA GLY A 181 3.10 3.23 -8.42
C GLY A 181 1.95 4.24 -8.30
N LEU A 182 1.13 4.40 -9.35
CA LEU A 182 -0.08 5.22 -9.29
C LEU A 182 -1.04 4.69 -8.22
N LEU A 183 -1.28 3.38 -8.19
CA LEU A 183 -2.15 2.73 -7.18
C LEU A 183 -1.56 2.78 -5.77
N LEU A 184 -0.23 2.88 -5.65
CA LEU A 184 0.45 3.13 -4.38
C LEU A 184 0.47 4.62 -4.00
N GLY A 185 -0.14 5.51 -4.78
CA GLY A 185 -0.27 6.93 -4.45
C GLY A 185 1.06 7.70 -4.51
N TYR A 186 1.97 7.32 -5.41
CA TYR A 186 3.30 7.92 -5.54
C TYR A 186 3.34 9.15 -6.46
N GLY A 187 2.23 9.50 -7.10
CA GLY A 187 2.16 10.59 -8.07
C GLY A 187 2.53 10.13 -9.48
N LYS A 188 2.03 10.83 -10.49
CA LYS A 188 2.22 10.46 -11.89
C LYS A 188 3.67 10.69 -12.32
N GLY A 189 4.22 11.87 -12.04
CA GLY A 189 5.60 12.21 -12.43
C GLY A 189 6.63 11.25 -11.86
N ASN A 190 6.54 10.96 -10.56
CA ASN A 190 7.48 10.06 -9.88
C ASN A 190 7.40 8.61 -10.37
N THR A 191 6.19 8.12 -10.67
CA THR A 191 5.99 6.72 -11.09
C THR A 191 6.43 6.46 -12.51
N TRP A 192 6.22 7.42 -13.41
CA TRP A 192 6.76 7.38 -14.77
C TRP A 192 8.28 7.54 -14.79
N LEU A 193 8.86 8.37 -13.91
CA LEU A 193 10.31 8.45 -13.73
C LEU A 193 10.91 7.11 -13.29
N PHE A 194 10.27 6.43 -12.33
CA PHE A 194 10.70 5.12 -11.87
C PHE A 194 10.58 4.06 -12.97
N GLN A 195 9.44 4.01 -13.67
CA GLN A 195 9.25 3.12 -14.83
C GLN A 195 10.35 3.33 -15.87
N ARG A 196 10.62 4.59 -16.24
CA ARG A 196 11.66 4.93 -17.21
C ARG A 196 13.03 4.42 -16.76
N ARG A 197 13.36 4.58 -15.48
CA ARG A 197 14.60 4.03 -14.91
C ARG A 197 14.67 2.51 -15.06
N MET A 198 13.59 1.79 -14.76
CA MET A 198 13.53 0.33 -14.91
C MET A 198 13.74 -0.13 -16.36
N GLU A 199 13.30 0.66 -17.33
CA GLU A 199 13.44 0.38 -18.76
C GLU A 199 14.87 0.58 -19.28
N ILE A 200 15.53 1.68 -18.91
CA ILE A 200 16.80 2.08 -19.54
C ILE A 200 18.05 1.70 -18.74
N ASP A 201 17.93 1.42 -17.44
CA ASP A 201 19.07 1.14 -16.58
C ASP A 201 19.36 -0.38 -16.53
N PRO A 202 20.52 -0.84 -17.07
CA PRO A 202 20.81 -2.27 -17.20
C PRO A 202 20.96 -2.98 -15.86
N ARG A 203 21.11 -2.25 -14.74
CA ARG A 203 21.11 -2.84 -13.39
C ARG A 203 19.74 -3.36 -12.96
N PHE A 204 18.68 -2.80 -13.54
CA PHE A 204 17.30 -3.09 -13.21
C PHE A 204 16.53 -3.80 -14.34
N ALA A 205 17.08 -3.79 -15.55
CA ALA A 205 16.57 -4.57 -16.66
C ALA A 205 16.53 -6.06 -16.26
N VAL A 206 15.36 -6.54 -15.86
CA VAL A 206 15.19 -7.92 -15.39
C VAL A 206 15.50 -8.85 -16.57
N PRO A 207 16.44 -9.80 -16.42
CA PRO A 207 16.62 -10.83 -17.43
C PRO A 207 15.47 -11.82 -17.26
N LYS A 208 14.52 -11.93 -18.22
CA LYS A 208 13.95 -13.24 -18.65
C LYS A 208 12.80 -13.27 -19.68
N SER A 209 12.15 -12.19 -20.12
CA SER A 209 11.10 -12.36 -21.17
C SER A 209 10.90 -11.20 -22.13
N CYS A 210 11.21 -9.97 -21.74
CA CYS A 210 11.30 -8.85 -22.66
C CYS A 210 12.76 -8.43 -22.76
N VAL A 211 13.50 -9.05 -23.68
CA VAL A 211 14.73 -8.44 -24.18
C VAL A 211 14.29 -7.22 -24.96
N ILE A 212 13.94 -6.14 -24.27
CA ILE A 212 13.86 -4.85 -24.91
C ILE A 212 15.31 -4.54 -25.26
N ASP A 213 15.62 -4.59 -26.55
CA ASP A 213 16.94 -4.22 -27.02
C ASP A 213 17.19 -2.79 -26.57
N ILE A 214 18.04 -2.62 -25.56
CA ILE A 214 18.39 -1.32 -24.99
C ILE A 214 18.99 -0.44 -26.11
N HIS A 215 19.58 -1.04 -27.15
CA HIS A 215 20.08 -0.33 -28.32
C HIS A 215 18.96 0.24 -29.21
N SER A 216 17.73 -0.28 -29.11
CA SER A 216 16.56 0.24 -29.83
C SER A 216 15.84 1.37 -29.09
N MET A 217 16.11 1.57 -27.80
CA MET A 217 15.48 2.64 -27.02
C MET A 217 16.07 4.00 -27.39
N LYS A 218 15.19 4.98 -27.60
CA LYS A 218 15.59 6.38 -27.80
C LYS A 218 15.62 7.11 -26.46
N PRO A 219 16.55 8.04 -26.25
CA PRO A 219 16.53 8.92 -25.09
C PRO A 219 15.26 9.79 -25.08
N SER A 220 14.81 10.18 -23.90
CA SER A 220 13.73 11.17 -23.75
C SER A 220 14.13 12.53 -24.34
N PRO A 221 13.16 13.37 -24.76
CA PRO A 221 13.46 14.72 -25.24
C PRO A 221 14.30 15.52 -24.22
N GLY A 222 15.38 16.12 -24.70
CA GLY A 222 16.33 16.87 -23.86
C GLY A 222 17.63 16.15 -23.54
N PHE A 223 17.75 14.85 -23.85
CA PHE A 223 18.99 14.08 -23.70
C PHE A 223 19.58 13.71 -25.06
N GLN A 224 20.90 13.73 -25.16
CA GLN A 224 21.64 13.33 -26.36
C GLN A 224 21.70 11.81 -26.52
N ASN A 225 21.71 11.07 -25.39
CA ASN A 225 21.79 9.62 -25.36
C ASN A 225 21.25 9.05 -24.04
N LEU A 226 21.05 7.72 -23.98
CA LEU A 226 20.52 7.04 -22.79
C LEU A 226 21.43 7.14 -21.55
N GLN A 227 22.76 7.20 -21.74
CA GLN A 227 23.68 7.31 -20.60
C GLN A 227 23.52 8.65 -19.88
N GLU A 228 23.32 9.73 -20.64
CA GLU A 228 23.00 11.04 -20.09
C GLU A 228 21.67 11.03 -19.32
N GLU A 229 20.63 10.41 -19.88
CA GLU A 229 19.32 10.26 -19.22
C GLU A 229 19.42 9.46 -17.92
N ILE A 230 20.09 8.30 -17.93
CA ILE A 230 20.32 7.45 -16.72
C ILE A 230 21.05 8.23 -15.64
N LYS A 231 22.10 8.97 -16.02
CA LYS A 231 22.87 9.79 -15.10
C LYS A 231 21.99 10.89 -14.52
N TRP A 232 21.20 11.56 -15.34
CA TRP A 232 20.26 12.59 -14.90
C TRP A 232 19.24 12.03 -13.91
N ILE A 233 18.59 10.90 -14.23
CA ILE A 233 17.63 10.26 -13.32
C ILE A 233 18.31 9.93 -12.00
N SER A 234 19.50 9.33 -12.02
CA SER A 234 20.23 8.94 -10.82
C SER A 234 20.62 10.13 -9.94
N GLN A 235 20.96 11.27 -10.54
CA GLN A 235 21.36 12.50 -9.83
C GLN A 235 20.18 13.34 -9.34
N ASN A 236 19.03 13.25 -10.03
CA ASN A 236 17.83 14.04 -9.73
C ASN A 236 16.74 13.21 -9.05
N SER A 237 17.07 12.01 -8.58
CA SER A 237 16.15 11.18 -7.81
C SER A 237 16.64 10.99 -6.38
N ALA A 238 15.70 10.96 -5.46
CA ALA A 238 15.93 10.62 -4.06
C ALA A 238 14.86 9.64 -3.60
N PHE A 239 15.13 8.92 -2.52
CA PHE A 239 14.06 8.23 -1.80
C PHE A 239 13.18 9.27 -1.09
N PHE A 240 11.87 9.03 -1.10
CA PHE A 240 10.89 9.94 -0.52
C PHE A 240 11.16 10.22 0.97
N SER A 241 11.56 9.21 1.75
CA SER A 241 11.99 9.38 3.15
C SER A 241 13.08 10.45 3.33
N ASN A 242 14.06 10.49 2.44
CA ASN A 242 15.15 11.47 2.49
C ASN A 242 14.65 12.90 2.20
N VAL A 243 13.63 13.05 1.35
CA VAL A 243 13.05 14.36 1.00
C VAL A 243 12.21 14.91 2.15
N MET A 244 11.52 14.04 2.88
CA MET A 244 10.70 14.44 4.02
C MET A 244 11.53 15.01 5.17
N ASN A 245 12.84 14.73 5.22
CA ASN A 245 13.77 15.17 6.28
C ASN A 245 13.20 14.96 7.69
N ILE A 246 12.50 13.85 7.89
CA ILE A 246 11.88 13.55 9.17
C ILE A 246 12.96 13.09 10.11
N ASP A 247 13.15 13.84 11.19
CA ASP A 247 14.00 13.41 12.28
C ASP A 247 13.51 12.04 12.79
N SER A 248 14.45 11.12 12.95
CA SER A 248 14.26 9.80 13.57
C SER A 248 13.45 9.84 14.87
N THR A 249 13.46 10.97 15.58
CA THR A 249 12.67 11.21 16.80
C THR A 249 11.16 11.21 16.58
N PHE A 250 10.64 11.42 15.37
CA PHE A 250 9.21 11.43 15.10
C PHE A 250 8.56 10.04 15.11
N ASN A 251 9.32 8.95 15.18
CA ASN A 251 8.78 7.59 15.03
C ASN A 251 8.09 7.03 16.30
N TYR A 252 7.24 7.82 16.96
CA TYR A 252 6.58 7.47 18.23
C TYR A 252 5.69 6.23 18.16
N LEU A 253 5.11 5.92 16.99
CA LEU A 253 4.24 4.75 16.79
C LEU A 253 4.86 3.67 15.88
N GLY A 254 6.11 3.81 15.47
CA GLY A 254 6.70 2.92 14.47
C GLY A 254 6.13 3.11 13.06
N LEU A 255 5.29 4.13 12.82
CA LEU A 255 4.66 4.41 11.54
C LEU A 255 5.68 4.87 10.50
N LYS A 256 5.90 4.04 9.48
CA LYS A 256 6.76 4.40 8.35
C LYS A 256 6.01 5.19 7.28
N PHE A 257 6.68 6.22 6.76
CA PHE A 257 6.25 6.90 5.55
C PHE A 257 6.35 5.97 4.33
N PRO A 258 5.56 6.22 3.27
CA PRO A 258 5.71 5.47 2.04
C PRO A 258 7.11 5.67 1.46
N GLU A 259 7.74 4.57 1.03
CA GLU A 259 9.09 4.62 0.48
C GLU A 259 9.08 4.34 -1.02
N PHE A 260 9.55 5.32 -1.80
CA PHE A 260 9.59 5.26 -3.25
C PHE A 260 10.57 6.30 -3.81
N LEU A 261 10.97 6.12 -5.07
CA LEU A 261 11.85 7.04 -5.78
C LEU A 261 11.05 8.28 -6.24
N VAL A 262 11.58 9.47 -6.00
CA VAL A 262 10.97 10.74 -6.39
C VAL A 262 11.98 11.69 -7.01
N ASN A 263 11.51 12.64 -7.82
CA ASN A 263 12.29 13.84 -8.13
C ASN A 263 11.97 14.93 -7.10
N PRO A 264 12.91 15.30 -6.20
CA PRO A 264 12.66 16.23 -5.10
C PRO A 264 12.34 17.65 -5.58
N ASN A 265 12.73 18.02 -6.80
CA ASN A 265 12.61 19.39 -7.30
C ASN A 265 11.26 19.65 -8.00
N THR A 266 10.34 18.69 -8.00
CA THR A 266 9.05 18.83 -8.68
C THR A 266 7.95 19.34 -7.74
N LYS A 267 7.01 20.09 -8.30
CA LYS A 267 5.80 20.54 -7.60
C LYS A 267 5.00 19.34 -7.04
N GLU A 268 4.91 18.25 -7.79
CA GLU A 268 4.21 17.03 -7.36
C GLU A 268 4.83 16.46 -6.07
N THR A 269 6.16 16.32 -6.02
CA THR A 269 6.84 15.78 -4.83
C THR A 269 6.64 16.69 -3.63
N HIS A 270 6.77 18.02 -3.77
CA HIS A 270 6.49 18.95 -2.66
C HIS A 270 5.04 18.84 -2.15
N GLN A 271 4.07 18.67 -3.04
CA GLN A 271 2.67 18.47 -2.66
C GLN A 271 2.45 17.14 -1.94
N LEU A 272 3.09 16.06 -2.40
CA LEU A 272 3.03 14.76 -1.74
C LEU A 272 3.69 14.80 -0.36
N THR A 273 4.83 15.49 -0.22
CA THR A 273 5.52 15.69 1.06
C THR A 273 4.60 16.33 2.09
N GLU A 274 4.01 17.48 1.73
CA GLU A 274 3.08 18.18 2.62
C GLU A 274 1.87 17.31 2.96
N LYS A 275 1.28 16.67 1.94
CA LYS A 275 0.11 15.80 2.12
C LYS A 275 0.38 14.66 3.10
N TYR A 276 1.42 13.86 2.86
CA TYR A 276 1.74 12.71 3.71
C TYR A 276 2.13 13.16 5.12
N PHE A 277 2.78 14.31 5.28
CA PHE A 277 3.09 14.85 6.60
C PHE A 277 1.83 15.23 7.40
N GLN A 278 0.84 15.86 6.74
CA GLN A 278 -0.42 16.20 7.40
C GLN A 278 -1.27 14.96 7.72
N GLU A 279 -1.30 13.98 6.81
CA GLU A 279 -1.93 12.67 7.06
C GLU A 279 -1.26 11.97 8.25
N TYR A 280 0.06 11.96 8.31
CA TYR A 280 0.82 11.35 9.40
C TYR A 280 0.43 11.95 10.76
N LYS A 281 0.40 13.29 10.88
CA LYS A 281 -0.03 13.97 12.11
C LYS A 281 -1.43 13.58 12.54
N ARG A 282 -2.36 13.52 11.59
CA ARG A 282 -3.75 13.08 11.84
C ARG A 282 -3.80 11.64 12.32
N ILE A 283 -3.00 10.76 11.72
CA ILE A 283 -2.94 9.34 12.09
C ILE A 283 -2.41 9.20 13.52
N LEU A 284 -1.31 9.87 13.87
CA LEU A 284 -0.76 9.87 15.22
C LEU A 284 -1.80 10.30 16.25
N HIS A 285 -2.48 11.43 16.01
CA HIS A 285 -3.53 11.93 16.89
C HIS A 285 -4.70 10.93 17.03
N ARG A 286 -5.01 10.17 15.98
CA ARG A 286 -6.11 9.20 15.99
C ARG A 286 -5.85 8.02 16.92
N PHE A 287 -4.60 7.59 17.05
CA PHE A 287 -4.19 6.48 17.91
C PHE A 287 -3.79 6.89 19.33
N TYR A 288 -3.73 8.19 19.62
CA TYR A 288 -3.41 8.68 20.96
C TYR A 288 -4.43 8.17 21.99
N GLU A 289 -3.95 7.46 23.01
CA GLU A 289 -4.71 6.95 24.17
C GLU A 289 -5.88 5.99 23.85
N LYS A 290 -5.84 5.30 22.72
CA LYS A 290 -6.93 4.40 22.30
C LYS A 290 -6.43 3.00 21.95
N ASP A 291 -7.31 2.01 22.03
CA ASP A 291 -6.97 0.65 21.60
C ASP A 291 -6.75 0.62 20.08
N PHE A 292 -5.54 0.24 19.71
CA PHE A 292 -5.07 0.23 18.33
C PHE A 292 -5.90 -0.70 17.42
N LEU A 293 -6.23 -1.91 17.90
CA LEU A 293 -6.94 -2.90 17.10
C LEU A 293 -8.39 -2.47 16.93
N GLU A 294 -9.02 -1.99 17.99
CA GLU A 294 -10.38 -1.47 17.97
C GLU A 294 -10.54 -0.34 16.95
N ILE A 295 -9.69 0.70 17.00
CA ILE A 295 -9.76 1.83 16.05
C ILE A 295 -9.59 1.35 14.62
N THR A 296 -8.65 0.43 14.39
CA THR A 296 -8.35 -0.06 13.05
C THR A 296 -9.53 -0.81 12.46
N LEU A 297 -10.16 -1.67 13.25
CA LEU A 297 -11.35 -2.43 12.81
C LEU A 297 -12.59 -1.55 12.68
N GLN A 298 -12.73 -0.51 13.51
CA GLN A 298 -13.77 0.51 13.35
C GLN A 298 -13.62 1.24 12.01
N GLU A 299 -12.42 1.68 11.65
CA GLU A 299 -12.17 2.28 10.34
C GLU A 299 -12.39 1.27 9.21
N PHE A 300 -11.96 0.01 9.38
CA PHE A 300 -12.13 -1.03 8.38
C PHE A 300 -13.61 -1.27 8.05
N VAL A 301 -14.45 -1.48 9.07
CA VAL A 301 -15.89 -1.70 8.87
C VAL A 301 -16.56 -0.44 8.34
N GLY A 302 -16.03 0.73 8.73
CA GLY A 302 -16.61 2.03 8.45
C GLY A 302 -17.81 2.31 9.35
N ASN A 303 -18.10 3.59 9.58
CA ASN A 303 -19.39 3.97 10.14
C ASN A 303 -20.43 3.65 9.07
N SER A 304 -21.15 2.53 9.22
CA SER A 304 -22.36 2.28 8.44
C SER A 304 -23.31 3.42 8.76
N SER A 305 -23.33 4.43 7.89
CA SER A 305 -24.24 5.57 7.96
C SER A 305 -25.51 5.20 7.22
#